data_AF-A0AA41WX58-F1
#
_entry.id   AF-A0AA41WX58-F1
#
_cell.length_a   1.000
_cell.length_b   1.000
_cell.length_c   1.000
_cell.angle_alpha   90.00
_cell.angle_beta   90.00
_cell.angle_gamma   90.00
#
_symmetry.space_group_name_H-M   'P 1'
#
loop_
_entity.id
_entity.type
_entity.pdbx_description
1 polymer ?
#
loop_
_entity_poly.entity_id
_entity_poly.type
_entity_poly.pdbx_seq_one_letter_code
_entity_poly.pdbx_strand_id
1 'polypeptide(L)'
;TIGGTYTIGKAKLFAAYENLSAPDAAAGAPTKANHYWLGINYEVTPALTLIGAAYRVNVNHGGGNANLFMAGANYNLSKRTMLYASVGTVQNSATANFSVEATNNNPAVGKNQLGAYTGIVHSF
;
A
#
# COMPACT_ATOMS: atom_id res chain seq x y z
N THR A 1 1.89 -8.79 -13.87
CA THR A 1 2.55 -7.75 -13.05
C THR A 1 3.94 -7.51 -13.57
N ILE A 2 4.39 -6.26 -13.60
CA ILE A 2 5.77 -5.86 -13.88
C ILE A 2 6.21 -4.90 -12.79
N GLY A 3 7.43 -5.02 -12.30
CA GLY A 3 7.95 -4.14 -11.27
C GLY A 3 9.45 -4.22 -11.18
N GLY A 4 10.01 -3.23 -10.49
CA GLY A 4 11.45 -3.10 -10.33
C GLY A 4 11.79 -2.29 -9.10
N THR A 5 13.04 -2.41 -8.70
CA THR A 5 13.61 -1.60 -7.62
C THR A 5 14.92 -1.01 -8.07
N TYR A 6 15.24 0.17 -7.56
CA TYR A 6 16.52 0.81 -7.82
C TYR A 6 17.06 1.43 -6.54
N THR A 7 18.32 1.16 -6.22
CA THR A 7 18.98 1.72 -5.04
C THR A 7 19.94 2.82 -5.47
N ILE A 8 19.79 3.99 -4.86
CA ILE A 8 20.67 5.15 -5.03
C ILE A 8 21.09 5.68 -3.66
N GLY A 9 22.35 5.47 -3.31
CA GLY A 9 22.87 5.80 -1.99
C GLY A 9 22.04 5.14 -0.87
N LYS A 10 21.47 5.97 0.01
CA LYS A 10 20.63 5.56 1.14
C LYS A 10 19.17 5.29 0.78
N ALA A 11 18.77 5.53 -0.46
CA ALA A 11 17.39 5.38 -0.91
C ALA A 11 17.22 4.12 -1.75
N LYS A 12 16.24 3.27 -1.41
CA LYS A 12 15.75 2.19 -2.26
C LYS A 12 14.36 2.55 -2.77
N LEU A 13 14.24 2.71 -4.07
CA LEU A 13 13.00 3.01 -4.79
C LEU A 13 12.34 1.72 -5.27
N PHE A 14 11.02 1.71 -5.27
CA PHE A 14 10.17 0.61 -5.71
C PHE A 14 9.12 1.16 -6.66
N ALA A 15 8.90 0.48 -7.79
CA ALA A 15 7.79 0.78 -8.67
C ALA A 15 7.22 -0.52 -9.24
N ALA A 16 5.90 -0.61 -9.32
CA ALA A 16 5.25 -1.75 -9.96
C ALA A 16 3.93 -1.34 -10.62
N TYR A 17 3.56 -2.13 -11.61
CA TYR A 17 2.28 -2.08 -12.29
C TYR A 17 1.71 -3.49 -12.40
N GLU A 18 0.44 -3.60 -12.08
CA GLU A 18 -0.32 -4.83 -12.20
C GLU A 18 -1.62 -4.56 -12.97
N ASN A 19 -1.91 -5.44 -13.93
CA ASN A 19 -3.20 -5.52 -14.59
C ASN A 19 -3.86 -6.81 -14.09
N LEU A 20 -4.95 -6.67 -13.34
CA LEU A 20 -5.77 -7.77 -12.86
C LEU A 20 -6.90 -8.01 -13.84
N SER A 21 -7.21 -9.30 -14.07
CA SER A 21 -8.31 -9.73 -14.93
C SER A 21 -9.10 -10.85 -14.24
N ALA A 22 -10.42 -10.70 -14.23
CA ALA A 22 -11.38 -11.68 -13.72
C ALA A 22 -12.39 -11.99 -14.84
N PRO A 23 -12.04 -12.88 -15.80
CA PRO A 23 -12.88 -13.15 -16.97
C PRO A 23 -14.21 -13.84 -16.61
N ASP A 24 -14.24 -14.59 -15.51
CA ASP A 24 -15.41 -15.35 -15.04
C ASP A 24 -16.29 -14.55 -14.06
N ALA A 25 -16.07 -13.23 -13.92
CA ALA A 25 -16.89 -12.40 -13.05
C ALA A 25 -18.34 -12.33 -13.58
N ALA A 26 -19.30 -12.23 -12.65
CA ALA A 26 -20.71 -12.13 -12.99
C ALA A 26 -21.00 -10.97 -13.95
N ALA A 27 -22.05 -11.10 -14.78
CA ALA A 27 -22.44 -10.05 -15.71
C ALA A 27 -22.70 -8.72 -14.97
N GLY A 28 -22.05 -7.65 -15.42
CA GLY A 28 -22.12 -6.32 -14.79
C GLY A 28 -21.14 -6.09 -13.64
N ALA A 29 -20.43 -7.12 -13.17
CA ALA A 29 -19.36 -6.96 -12.19
C ALA A 29 -18.07 -6.44 -12.85
N PRO A 30 -17.17 -5.82 -12.07
CA PRO A 30 -15.85 -5.51 -12.56
C PRO A 30 -15.07 -6.74 -13.01
N THR A 31 -14.39 -6.62 -14.15
CA THR A 31 -13.60 -7.70 -14.75
C THR A 31 -12.13 -7.36 -14.89
N LYS A 32 -11.76 -6.09 -14.71
CA LYS A 32 -10.37 -5.61 -14.82
C LYS A 32 -10.06 -4.56 -13.78
N ALA A 33 -8.83 -4.58 -13.27
CA ALA A 33 -8.29 -3.51 -12.46
C ALA A 33 -6.84 -3.22 -12.85
N ASN A 34 -6.49 -1.93 -12.87
CA ASN A 34 -5.10 -1.49 -13.00
C ASN A 34 -4.61 -1.01 -11.64
N HIS A 35 -3.47 -1.51 -11.20
CA HIS A 35 -2.89 -1.19 -9.90
C HIS A 35 -1.44 -0.71 -10.07
N TYR A 36 -1.15 0.48 -9.54
CA TYR A 36 0.14 1.16 -9.65
C TYR A 36 0.72 1.38 -8.26
N TRP A 37 2.00 1.06 -8.11
CA TRP A 37 2.71 1.07 -6.83
C TRP A 37 3.95 1.94 -6.99
N LEU A 38 4.17 2.83 -6.03
CA LEU A 38 5.40 3.61 -5.92
C LEU A 38 5.81 3.63 -4.45
N GLY A 39 7.08 3.36 -4.18
CA GLY A 39 7.58 3.31 -2.81
C GLY A 39 9.03 3.74 -2.69
N ILE A 40 9.39 4.14 -1.48
CA ILE A 40 10.76 4.47 -1.10
C ILE A 40 11.03 3.99 0.33
N ASN A 41 12.19 3.37 0.50
CA ASN A 41 12.81 3.18 1.81
C ASN A 41 14.05 4.07 1.86
N TYR A 42 14.17 4.89 2.90
CA TYR A 42 15.31 5.78 3.11
C TYR A 42 16.01 5.48 4.42
N GLU A 43 17.27 5.05 4.35
CA GLU A 43 18.11 4.75 5.51
C GLU A 43 18.68 6.04 6.10
N VAL A 44 17.98 6.60 7.09
CA VAL A 44 18.43 7.81 7.78
C VAL A 44 19.72 7.51 8.55
N THR A 45 19.70 6.42 9.32
CA THR A 45 20.84 5.86 10.06
C THR A 45 20.88 4.34 9.89
N PRO A 46 21.95 3.63 10.31
CA PRO A 46 21.98 2.16 10.28
C PRO A 46 20.85 1.49 11.09
N ALA A 47 20.25 2.21 12.05
CA ALA A 47 19.16 1.71 12.86
C ALA A 47 17.77 2.19 12.39
N LEU A 48 17.68 3.34 11.70
CA LEU A 48 16.40 3.98 11.34
C LEU A 48 16.19 4.04 9.83
N THR A 49 15.11 3.42 9.38
CA THR A 49 14.61 3.50 8.00
C THR A 49 13.25 4.19 7.97
N LEU A 50 13.10 5.21 7.13
CA LEU A 50 11.81 5.82 6.81
C LEU A 50 11.23 5.18 5.56
N ILE A 51 9.91 5.03 5.54
CA ILE A 51 9.15 4.38 4.49
C ILE A 51 8.09 5.34 3.99
N GLY A 52 7.98 5.47 2.68
CA GLY A 52 6.87 6.17 2.03
C GLY A 52 6.35 5.33 0.88
N ALA A 53 5.04 5.25 0.72
CA ALA A 53 4.43 4.53 -0.38
C ALA A 53 3.14 5.20 -0.84
N ALA A 54 2.90 5.12 -2.15
CA ALA A 54 1.66 5.52 -2.79
C ALA A 54 1.19 4.39 -3.71
N TYR A 55 -0.09 4.11 -3.66
CA TYR A 55 -0.74 3.12 -4.50
C TYR A 55 -1.96 3.74 -5.16
N ARG A 56 -2.24 3.31 -6.39
CA ARG A 56 -3.45 3.70 -7.12
C ARG A 56 -4.08 2.49 -7.77
N VAL A 57 -5.36 2.24 -7.47
CA VAL A 57 -6.16 1.23 -8.14
C VAL A 57 -7.26 1.89 -8.96
N ASN A 58 -7.52 1.39 -10.16
CA ASN A 58 -8.66 1.77 -10.98
C ASN A 58 -9.37 0.53 -11.52
N VAL A 59 -10.64 0.41 -11.22
CA VAL A 59 -11.48 -0.74 -11.54
C VAL A 59 -12.47 -0.36 -12.65
N ASN A 60 -12.69 -1.26 -13.61
CA ASN A 60 -13.62 -1.03 -14.71
C ASN A 60 -15.10 -1.18 -14.29
N HIS A 61 -16.01 -0.94 -15.24
CA HIS A 61 -17.47 -1.09 -15.05
C HIS A 61 -18.04 -0.34 -13.83
N GLY A 62 -17.52 0.87 -13.55
CA GLY A 62 -18.01 1.69 -12.45
C GLY A 62 -17.54 1.26 -11.06
N GLY A 63 -16.67 0.23 -10.95
CA GLY A 63 -16.09 -0.21 -9.67
C GLY A 63 -15.21 0.84 -8.95
N GLY A 64 -14.94 1.96 -9.63
CA GLY A 64 -14.31 3.14 -9.04
C GLY A 64 -12.79 3.05 -8.98
N ASN A 65 -12.20 4.03 -8.30
CA ASN A 65 -10.77 4.10 -8.08
C ASN A 65 -10.46 4.55 -6.65
N ALA A 66 -9.23 4.27 -6.21
CA ALA A 66 -8.71 4.75 -4.95
C ALA A 66 -7.22 5.03 -5.00
N ASN A 67 -6.78 5.95 -4.14
CA ASN A 67 -5.38 6.19 -3.85
C ASN A 67 -5.11 5.82 -2.39
N LEU A 68 -4.06 5.05 -2.12
CA LEU A 68 -3.55 4.80 -0.78
C LEU A 68 -2.22 5.52 -0.62
N PHE A 69 -2.09 6.33 0.42
CA PHE A 69 -0.83 6.93 0.82
C PHE A 69 -0.43 6.38 2.19
N MET A 70 0.84 6.01 2.34
CA MET A 70 1.38 5.46 3.58
C MET A 70 2.74 6.08 3.89
N ALA A 71 2.95 6.35 5.18
CA ALA A 71 4.25 6.70 5.73
C ALA A 71 4.52 5.81 6.95
N GLY A 72 5.78 5.46 7.16
CA GLY A 72 6.18 4.64 8.30
C GLY A 72 7.66 4.72 8.62
N ALA A 73 8.04 4.06 9.70
CA ALA A 73 9.41 3.96 10.16
C ALA A 73 9.68 2.60 10.78
N ASN A 74 10.88 2.10 10.52
CA ASN A 74 11.46 0.92 11.18
C ASN A 74 12.67 1.38 12.01
N TYR A 75 12.72 0.96 13.27
CA TYR A 75 13.84 1.23 14.17
C TYR A 75 14.40 -0.07 14.74
N ASN A 76 15.63 -0.41 14.36
CA ASN A 76 16.34 -1.58 14.85
C ASN A 76 16.96 -1.29 16.22
N LEU A 77 16.39 -1.87 17.28
CA LEU A 77 16.98 -1.87 18.62
C LEU A 77 18.22 -2.78 18.68
N SER A 78 18.22 -3.86 17.90
CA SER A 78 19.34 -4.78 17.72
C SER A 78 19.24 -5.51 16.38
N LYS A 79 20.18 -6.42 16.08
CA LYS A 79 20.08 -7.34 14.93
C LYS A 79 18.85 -8.27 15.01
N ARG A 80 18.27 -8.43 16.21
CA ARG A 80 17.18 -9.36 16.52
C ARG A 80 15.87 -8.67 16.87
N THR A 81 15.88 -7.36 17.10
CA THR A 81 14.69 -6.64 17.58
C THR A 81 14.49 -5.36 16.78
N MET A 82 13.32 -5.22 16.18
CA MET A 82 12.90 -4.05 15.42
C MET A 82 11.55 -3.55 15.92
N LEU A 83 11.44 -2.25 16.16
CA LEU A 83 10.17 -1.55 16.32
C LEU A 83 9.72 -1.03 14.97
N TYR A 84 8.42 -1.08 14.69
CA TYR A 84 7.86 -0.45 13.50
C TYR A 84 6.59 0.33 13.84
N ALA A 85 6.36 1.40 13.09
CA ALA A 85 5.12 2.15 13.10
C ALA A 85 4.81 2.68 11.71
N SER A 86 3.53 2.69 11.32
CA SER A 86 3.07 3.24 10.06
C SER A 86 1.67 3.82 10.19
N VAL A 87 1.35 4.76 9.31
CA VAL A 87 0.02 5.35 9.14
C VAL A 87 -0.27 5.44 7.65
N GLY A 88 -1.52 5.19 7.28
CA GLY A 88 -1.95 5.29 5.89
C GLY A 88 -3.38 5.73 5.75
N THR A 89 -3.70 6.30 4.59
CA THR A 89 -5.07 6.70 4.25
C THR A 89 -5.44 6.24 2.86
N VAL A 90 -6.63 5.66 2.73
CA VAL A 90 -7.27 5.38 1.44
C VAL A 90 -8.25 6.49 1.12
N GLN A 91 -8.08 7.07 -0.06
CA GLN A 91 -8.99 8.04 -0.65
C GLN A 91 -9.78 7.37 -1.76
N ASN A 92 -11.07 7.14 -1.53
CA ASN A 92 -11.96 6.46 -2.45
C ASN A 92 -12.69 7.46 -3.35
N SER A 93 -12.86 7.10 -4.63
CA SER A 93 -13.84 7.75 -5.51
C SER A 93 -15.27 7.49 -5.06
N ALA A 94 -16.24 8.25 -5.57
CA ALA A 94 -17.64 8.20 -5.16
C ALA A 94 -18.31 6.81 -5.25
N THR A 95 -17.80 5.90 -6.09
CA THR A 95 -18.35 4.53 -6.26
C THR A 95 -17.49 3.44 -5.61
N ALA A 96 -16.39 3.81 -4.96
CA ALA A 96 -15.44 2.87 -4.36
C ALA A 96 -15.53 2.85 -2.83
N ASN A 97 -15.11 1.74 -2.22
CA ASN A 97 -15.05 1.58 -0.77
C ASN A 97 -13.83 0.74 -0.34
N PHE A 98 -12.67 0.91 -0.98
CA PHE A 98 -11.47 0.16 -0.60
C PHE A 98 -11.07 0.45 0.84
N SER A 99 -10.59 -0.59 1.53
CA SER A 99 -10.11 -0.51 2.91
C SER A 99 -8.61 -0.20 2.95
N VAL A 100 -8.18 0.50 3.99
CA VAL A 100 -6.75 0.78 4.25
C VAL A 100 -5.96 -0.48 4.60
N GLU A 101 -6.65 -1.53 5.04
CA GLU A 101 -6.09 -2.85 5.27
C GLU A 101 -6.83 -3.89 4.43
N ALA A 102 -6.20 -5.03 4.15
CA ALA A 102 -6.83 -6.18 3.50
C ALA A 102 -7.77 -6.91 4.49
N THR A 103 -8.82 -6.22 4.94
CA THR A 103 -9.86 -6.69 5.85
C THR A 103 -11.23 -6.47 5.23
N ASN A 104 -12.28 -7.06 5.83
CA ASN A 104 -13.67 -6.83 5.43
C ASN A 104 -14.28 -5.57 6.09
N ASN A 105 -13.48 -4.73 6.75
CA ASN A 105 -13.91 -3.50 7.41
C ASN A 105 -13.81 -2.30 6.45
N ASN A 106 -14.41 -2.45 5.28
CA ASN A 106 -14.46 -1.40 4.27
C ASN A 106 -15.28 -0.20 4.78
N PRO A 107 -14.87 1.05 4.46
CA PRO A 107 -15.68 2.21 4.75
C PRO A 107 -16.99 2.19 3.94
N ALA A 108 -17.91 3.10 4.25
CA ALA A 108 -19.07 3.32 3.38
C ALA A 108 -18.62 3.76 1.97
N VAL A 109 -19.46 3.52 0.96
CA VAL A 109 -19.17 3.89 -0.43
C VAL A 109 -18.88 5.38 -0.55
N GLY A 110 -17.81 5.73 -1.27
CA GLY A 110 -17.32 7.09 -1.44
C GLY A 110 -16.60 7.68 -0.23
N LYS A 111 -16.37 6.91 0.84
CA LYS A 111 -15.70 7.38 2.05
C LYS A 111 -14.25 6.94 2.12
N ASN A 112 -13.45 7.81 2.72
CA ASN A 112 -12.03 7.59 2.96
C ASN A 112 -11.83 6.83 4.28
N GLN A 113 -10.72 6.15 4.42
CA GLN A 113 -10.34 5.46 5.65
C GLN A 113 -8.91 5.82 6.04
N LEU A 114 -8.67 5.92 7.35
CA LEU A 114 -7.36 6.10 7.95
C LEU A 114 -7.05 4.86 8.78
N GLY A 115 -5.81 4.38 8.72
CA GLY A 115 -5.32 3.24 9.50
C GLY A 115 -3.91 3.51 10.01
N ALA A 116 -3.56 2.86 11.11
CA ALA A 116 -2.21 2.93 11.67
C ALA A 116 -1.83 1.58 12.26
N TYR A 117 -0.56 1.23 12.10
CA TYR A 117 0.03 0.04 12.71
C TYR A 117 1.22 0.43 13.56
N THR A 118 1.42 -0.33 14.62
CA THR A 118 2.66 -0.29 15.40
C THR A 118 2.95 -1.69 15.91
N GLY A 119 4.21 -2.02 16.10
CA GLY A 119 4.56 -3.33 16.63
C GLY A 119 6.04 -3.55 16.82
N ILE A 120 6.35 -4.78 17.20
CA ILE A 120 7.70 -5.25 17.49
C ILE A 120 7.92 -6.58 16.76
N VAL A 121 9.04 -6.71 16.08
CA VAL A 121 9.51 -7.96 15.50
C VAL A 121 10.73 -8.41 16.31
N HIS A 122 10.72 -9.64 16.81
CA HIS A 122 11.83 -10.24 17.54
C HIS A 122 12.21 -11.62 16.97
N SER A 123 13.48 -11.86 16.68
CA SER A 123 14.01 -13.13 16.17
C SER A 123 15.04 -13.75 17.13
N PHE A 124 14.86 -15.04 17.45
CA PHE A 124 15.68 -15.81 18.40
C PHE A 124 16.88 -16.51 17.77
#